data_AF-A0A943JVU9-F1
#
_entry.id   AF-A0A943JVU9-F1
#
_cell.length_a   1.000
_cell.length_b   1.000
_cell.length_c   1.000
_cell.angle_alpha   90.00
_cell.angle_beta   90.00
_cell.angle_gamma   90.00
#
_symmetry.space_group_name_H-M   'P 1'
#
loop_
_entity.id
_entity.type
_entity.pdbx_description
1 polymer ?
#
loop_
_entity_poly.entity_id
_entity_poly.type
_entity_poly.pdbx_seq_one_letter_code
_entity_poly.pdbx_strand_id
1 'polypeptide(L)'
;MAERRMFAKSIIDSDSFVDMPTSSRLLYYDLSMRADDDGFVNSPKKIMRMTGASDDDLKLLVAKKFLIPFESGVVVIKHWKIHNYIRNDRYKETIHLEEKALLSTTENKEYTLDTIGMPVGIPLGDAGKVRLGKNSIGKDSGSIGEDDNNHYHNSKSYIQKYLKAFPTCSSLEIERLSNYEDEGMEDEVICIAIDEAITNNVRKLKYIEAILNNWLGNNIKTVIQLDAYKQQRNGGANFGKYTKGQVTSNTESNKPTAEDFRRFVQSQQQGK
;
A
#
# COMPACT_ATOMS: atom_id res chain seq x y z
N MET A 1 -7.50 2.74 20.87
CA MET A 1 -8.87 3.26 20.93
C MET A 1 -8.79 4.75 21.19
N ALA A 2 -9.00 5.58 20.17
CA ALA A 2 -9.12 7.01 20.39
C ALA A 2 -10.51 7.30 20.94
N GLU A 3 -10.63 7.65 22.22
CA GLU A 3 -11.91 8.03 22.86
C GLU A 3 -12.45 9.40 22.38
N ARG A 4 -11.72 10.07 21.48
CA ARG A 4 -12.08 11.38 20.93
C ARG A 4 -12.04 11.32 19.42
N ARG A 5 -13.04 11.94 18.79
CA ARG A 5 -13.16 12.09 17.35
C ARG A 5 -13.17 13.57 16.99
N MET A 6 -12.48 13.93 15.93
CA MET A 6 -12.43 15.29 15.39
C MET A 6 -13.19 15.35 14.06
N PHE A 7 -13.69 16.54 13.72
CA PHE A 7 -14.29 16.82 12.42
C PHE A 7 -13.59 17.99 11.74
N ALA A 8 -13.37 17.83 10.44
CA ALA A 8 -12.76 18.85 9.60
C ALA A 8 -13.86 19.81 9.12
N LYS A 9 -13.71 21.09 9.46
CA LYS A 9 -14.61 22.17 9.04
C LYS A 9 -14.78 22.24 7.53
N SER A 10 -13.72 22.00 6.77
CA SER A 10 -13.74 21.97 5.30
C SER A 10 -14.76 21.00 4.71
N ILE A 11 -15.11 19.93 5.42
CA ILE A 11 -16.10 18.95 4.97
C ILE A 11 -17.49 19.29 5.51
N ILE A 12 -17.60 19.62 6.80
CA ILE A 12 -18.90 19.86 7.45
C ILE A 12 -19.52 21.23 7.12
N ASP A 13 -18.69 22.20 6.71
CA ASP A 13 -19.12 23.52 6.27
C ASP A 13 -19.21 23.60 4.74
N SER A 14 -18.99 22.49 4.02
CA SER A 14 -19.14 22.45 2.56
C SER A 14 -20.61 22.55 2.16
N ASP A 15 -20.90 23.26 1.06
CA ASP A 15 -22.28 23.40 0.54
C ASP A 15 -22.94 22.04 0.32
N SER A 16 -22.18 21.09 -0.24
CA SER A 16 -22.66 19.72 -0.46
C SER A 16 -23.16 19.03 0.81
N PHE A 17 -22.54 19.32 1.96
CA PHE A 17 -22.95 18.81 3.26
C PHE A 17 -24.07 19.64 3.88
N VAL A 18 -23.96 20.97 3.87
CA VAL A 18 -24.94 21.89 4.46
C VAL A 18 -26.31 21.78 3.78
N ASP A 19 -26.33 21.52 2.47
CA ASP A 19 -27.56 21.31 1.68
C ASP A 19 -28.31 20.02 2.03
N MET A 20 -27.71 19.10 2.80
CA MET A 20 -28.39 17.87 3.21
C MET A 20 -29.38 18.12 4.37
N PRO A 21 -30.47 17.35 4.45
CA PRO A 21 -31.38 17.38 5.60
C PRO A 21 -30.63 17.20 6.93
N THR A 22 -31.12 17.86 7.98
CA THR A 22 -30.51 17.80 9.32
C THR A 22 -30.44 16.36 9.86
N SER A 23 -31.43 15.52 9.54
CA SER A 23 -31.44 14.09 9.88
C SER A 23 -30.25 13.34 9.28
N SER A 24 -29.95 13.57 7.99
CA SER A 24 -28.83 12.93 7.30
C SER A 24 -27.48 13.44 7.81
N ARG A 25 -27.37 14.75 8.07
CA ARG A 25 -26.16 15.35 8.69
C ARG A 25 -25.92 14.78 10.09
N LEU A 26 -26.96 14.65 10.90
CA LEU A 26 -26.86 14.06 12.24
C LEU A 26 -26.42 12.59 12.18
N LEU A 27 -27.01 11.81 11.28
CA LEU A 27 -26.63 10.42 11.06
C LEU A 27 -25.14 10.30 10.70
N TYR A 28 -24.62 11.18 9.85
CA TYR A 28 -23.19 11.20 9.50
C TYR A 28 -22.30 11.41 10.74
N TYR A 29 -22.65 12.35 11.62
CA TYR A 29 -21.94 12.58 12.87
C TYR A 29 -21.99 11.34 13.79
N ASP A 30 -23.17 10.73 13.93
CA ASP A 30 -23.38 9.56 14.79
C ASP A 30 -22.62 8.32 14.30
N LEU A 31 -22.57 8.11 12.98
CA LEU A 31 -21.76 7.07 12.35
C LEU A 31 -20.27 7.33 12.62
N SER A 32 -19.84 8.59 12.44
CA SER A 32 -18.44 8.99 12.65
C SER A 32 -17.97 8.88 14.10
N MET A 33 -18.86 9.07 15.08
CA MET A 33 -18.54 8.83 16.49
C MET A 33 -18.27 7.35 16.80
N ARG A 34 -18.88 6.44 16.05
CA ARG A 34 -18.91 5.00 16.36
C ARG A 34 -18.11 4.16 15.38
N ALA A 35 -17.51 4.79 14.38
CA ALA A 35 -16.58 4.15 13.46
C ALA A 35 -15.29 3.74 14.20
N ASP A 36 -14.57 2.76 13.64
CA ASP A 36 -13.24 2.37 14.10
C ASP A 36 -12.14 3.34 13.66
N ASP A 37 -10.87 3.02 13.89
CA ASP A 37 -9.76 3.93 13.58
C ASP A 37 -9.47 4.05 12.07
N ASP A 38 -10.05 3.17 11.24
CA ASP A 38 -10.03 3.28 9.78
C ASP A 38 -11.28 3.94 9.19
N GLY A 39 -12.31 4.18 10.00
CA GLY A 39 -13.55 4.83 9.59
C GLY A 39 -14.65 3.85 9.18
N PHE A 40 -14.48 2.55 9.48
CA PHE A 40 -15.48 1.53 9.22
C PHE A 40 -16.52 1.48 10.33
N VAL A 41 -17.77 1.26 9.92
CA VAL A 41 -18.92 1.14 10.81
C VAL A 41 -19.55 -0.24 10.61
N ASN A 42 -19.38 -1.12 11.59
CA ASN A 42 -19.83 -2.51 11.53
C ASN A 42 -21.35 -2.66 11.48
N SER A 43 -22.11 -1.73 12.07
CA SER A 43 -23.57 -1.87 12.22
C SER A 43 -24.31 -0.56 11.96
N PRO A 44 -24.31 -0.03 10.72
CA PRO A 44 -24.97 1.22 10.40
C PRO A 44 -26.48 1.18 10.70
N LYS A 45 -27.16 0.07 10.38
CA LYS A 45 -28.59 -0.13 10.70
C LYS A 45 -28.90 -0.06 12.20
N LYS A 46 -27.98 -0.50 13.06
CA LYS A 46 -28.15 -0.40 14.53
C LYS A 46 -28.08 1.06 14.98
N ILE A 47 -27.15 1.83 14.41
CA ILE A 47 -26.97 3.25 14.72
C ILE A 47 -28.18 4.06 14.22
N MET A 48 -28.70 3.75 13.04
CA MET A 48 -29.94 4.36 12.53
C MET A 48 -31.13 4.11 13.45
N ARG A 49 -31.33 2.86 13.90
CA ARG A 49 -32.40 2.54 14.86
C ARG A 49 -32.27 3.29 16.18
N MET A 50 -31.06 3.48 16.68
CA MET A 50 -30.79 4.17 17.93
C MET A 50 -30.95 5.69 17.81
N THR A 51 -30.69 6.27 16.64
CA THR A 51 -30.78 7.71 16.36
C THR A 51 -32.13 8.13 15.80
N GLY A 52 -32.94 7.18 15.34
CA GLY A 52 -34.21 7.43 14.66
C GLY A 52 -34.07 7.90 13.21
N ALA A 53 -32.89 7.72 12.60
CA ALA A 53 -32.65 8.11 11.21
C ALA A 53 -33.37 7.17 10.23
N SER A 54 -33.83 7.73 9.11
CA SER A 54 -34.54 6.99 8.06
C SER A 54 -33.56 6.26 7.13
N ASP A 55 -34.05 5.27 6.40
CA ASP A 55 -33.26 4.58 5.36
C ASP A 55 -32.87 5.53 4.22
N ASP A 56 -33.70 6.52 3.94
CA ASP A 56 -33.45 7.54 2.93
C ASP A 56 -32.28 8.45 3.33
N ASP A 57 -32.09 8.74 4.63
CA ASP A 57 -30.92 9.48 5.12
C ASP A 57 -29.61 8.75 4.81
N LEU A 58 -29.59 7.42 5.02
CA LEU A 58 -28.41 6.61 4.72
C LEU A 58 -28.14 6.58 3.21
N LYS A 59 -29.19 6.35 2.41
CA LYS A 59 -29.09 6.36 0.95
C LYS A 59 -28.61 7.70 0.42
N LEU A 60 -29.06 8.81 1.00
CA LEU A 60 -28.63 10.15 0.61
C LEU A 60 -27.13 10.36 0.89
N LEU A 61 -26.64 9.92 2.05
CA LEU A 61 -25.22 9.99 2.39
C LEU A 61 -24.36 9.17 1.43
N VAL A 62 -24.84 8.00 0.99
CA VAL A 62 -24.19 7.18 -0.02
C VAL A 62 -24.22 7.86 -1.40
N ALA A 63 -25.38 8.37 -1.81
CA ALA A 63 -25.56 9.04 -3.10
C ALA A 63 -24.68 10.29 -3.23
N LYS A 64 -24.56 11.07 -2.14
CA LYS A 64 -23.65 12.23 -2.05
C LYS A 64 -22.19 11.84 -1.79
N LYS A 65 -21.86 10.54 -1.77
CA LYS A 65 -20.51 9.99 -1.58
C LYS A 65 -19.85 10.38 -0.25
N PHE A 66 -20.62 10.63 0.81
CA PHE A 66 -20.06 10.79 2.16
C PHE A 66 -19.78 9.43 2.82
N LEU A 67 -20.53 8.41 2.42
CA LEU A 67 -20.35 7.03 2.84
C LEU A 67 -20.10 6.13 1.62
N ILE A 68 -19.29 5.10 1.81
CA ILE A 68 -19.08 4.04 0.83
C ILE A 68 -19.61 2.74 1.44
N PRO A 69 -20.68 2.15 0.89
CA PRO A 69 -21.22 0.89 1.35
C PRO A 69 -20.48 -0.31 0.76
N PHE A 70 -20.41 -1.40 1.52
CA PHE A 70 -19.92 -2.70 1.07
C PHE A 70 -21.02 -3.75 1.06
N GLU A 71 -20.84 -4.83 0.29
CA GLU A 71 -21.80 -5.94 0.20
C GLU A 71 -22.01 -6.66 1.54
N SER A 72 -20.99 -6.65 2.41
CA SER A 72 -21.08 -7.19 3.78
C SER A 72 -22.04 -6.40 4.69
N GLY A 73 -22.54 -5.25 4.24
CA GLY A 73 -23.43 -4.36 4.99
C GLY A 73 -22.70 -3.39 5.93
N VAL A 74 -21.37 -3.40 5.89
CA VAL A 74 -20.49 -2.42 6.54
C VAL A 74 -20.44 -1.16 5.67
N VAL A 75 -20.25 -0.01 6.30
CA VAL A 75 -20.03 1.27 5.59
C VAL A 75 -18.74 1.91 6.08
N VAL A 76 -18.00 2.54 5.18
CA VAL A 76 -16.84 3.37 5.54
C VAL A 76 -17.14 4.84 5.28
N ILE A 77 -16.62 5.69 6.16
CA ILE A 77 -16.71 7.15 6.02
C ILE A 77 -15.64 7.63 5.07
N LYS A 78 -16.04 8.21 3.93
CA LYS A 78 -15.11 8.60 2.86
C LYS A 78 -14.01 9.55 3.33
N HIS A 79 -14.37 10.54 4.14
CA HIS A 79 -13.47 11.61 4.59
C HIS A 79 -12.78 11.30 5.93
N TRP A 80 -12.73 10.04 6.35
CA TRP A 80 -12.26 9.66 7.68
C TRP A 80 -10.84 10.14 7.98
N LYS A 81 -9.89 9.94 7.06
CA LYS A 81 -8.49 10.35 7.25
C LYS A 81 -8.30 11.87 7.23
N ILE A 82 -9.26 12.62 6.69
CA ILE A 82 -9.31 14.10 6.78
C ILE A 82 -9.77 14.51 8.18
N HIS A 83 -10.82 13.86 8.69
CA HIS A 83 -11.39 14.14 10.01
C HIS A 83 -10.45 13.73 11.15
N ASN A 84 -9.87 12.54 11.05
CA ASN A 84 -9.14 11.91 12.13
C ASN A 84 -7.75 11.50 11.65
N TYR A 85 -6.75 12.33 12.00
CA TYR A 85 -5.36 11.92 11.92
C TYR A 85 -4.99 11.16 13.21
N ILE A 86 -4.75 9.85 13.08
CA ILE A 86 -4.36 8.98 14.18
C ILE A 86 -2.88 8.63 14.02
N ARG A 87 -2.09 8.85 15.08
CA ARG A 87 -0.67 8.46 15.10
C ARG A 87 -0.56 6.93 15.15
N ASN A 88 0.42 6.38 14.42
CA ASN A 88 0.59 4.94 14.22
C ASN A 88 0.74 4.12 15.52
N ASP A 89 1.25 4.73 16.59
CA ASP A 89 1.44 4.09 17.90
C ASP A 89 0.14 3.76 18.64
N ARG A 90 -0.95 4.47 18.31
CA ARG A 90 -2.27 4.30 18.94
C ARG A 90 -3.33 3.72 18.00
N TYR A 91 -2.95 3.54 16.75
CA TYR A 91 -3.82 3.07 15.69
C TYR A 91 -4.13 1.58 15.85
N LYS A 92 -5.41 1.23 15.72
CA LYS A 92 -5.87 -0.15 15.64
C LYS A 92 -6.54 -0.37 14.28
N GLU A 93 -6.01 -1.32 13.52
CA GLU A 93 -6.58 -1.68 12.22
C GLU A 93 -8.01 -2.24 12.36
N THR A 94 -8.82 -1.97 11.33
CA THR A 94 -10.16 -2.55 11.21
C THR A 94 -10.13 -4.09 11.14
N ILE A 95 -11.24 -4.70 11.51
CA ILE A 95 -11.46 -6.14 11.35
C ILE A 95 -11.81 -6.47 9.89
N HIS A 96 -12.31 -5.49 9.13
CA HIS A 96 -12.77 -5.60 7.73
C HIS A 96 -11.61 -5.42 6.75
N LEU A 97 -10.66 -6.36 6.80
CA LEU A 97 -9.45 -6.31 5.98
C LEU A 97 -9.75 -6.46 4.47
N GLU A 98 -10.77 -7.25 4.12
CA GLU A 98 -11.17 -7.49 2.73
C GLU A 98 -11.74 -6.22 2.10
N GLU A 99 -12.65 -5.56 2.80
CA GLU A 99 -13.25 -4.30 2.35
C GLU A 99 -12.23 -3.17 2.33
N LYS A 100 -11.28 -3.16 3.26
CA LYS A 100 -10.17 -2.20 3.27
C LYS A 100 -9.24 -2.37 2.08
N ALA A 101 -9.00 -3.60 1.61
CA ALA A 101 -8.17 -3.86 0.44
C ALA A 101 -8.80 -3.32 -0.86
N LEU A 102 -10.12 -3.11 -0.88
CA LEU A 102 -10.85 -2.51 -2.01
C LEU A 102 -10.79 -0.98 -2.02
N LEU A 103 -10.23 -0.35 -0.98
CA LEU A 103 -10.14 1.10 -0.86
C LEU A 103 -8.73 1.59 -1.17
N SER A 104 -8.64 2.55 -2.08
CA SER A 104 -7.49 3.44 -2.19
C SER A 104 -7.70 4.71 -1.40
N THR A 105 -6.58 5.34 -1.00
CA THR A 105 -6.59 6.68 -0.43
C THR A 105 -6.00 7.64 -1.45
N THR A 106 -6.77 8.65 -1.83
CA THR A 106 -6.31 9.73 -2.72
C THR A 106 -5.31 10.64 -2.02
N GLU A 107 -4.60 11.48 -2.79
CA GLU A 107 -3.70 12.52 -2.24
C GLU A 107 -4.41 13.45 -1.25
N ASN A 108 -5.71 13.66 -1.44
CA ASN A 108 -6.57 14.48 -0.59
C ASN A 108 -7.02 13.77 0.70
N LYS A 109 -6.51 12.55 0.99
CA LYS A 109 -6.88 11.72 2.15
C LYS A 109 -8.35 11.29 2.14
N GLU A 110 -8.97 11.23 0.97
CA GLU A 110 -10.30 10.65 0.79
C GLU A 110 -10.18 9.19 0.37
N TYR A 111 -11.07 8.34 0.89
CA TYR A 111 -11.20 6.98 0.39
C TYR A 111 -11.92 6.93 -0.96
N THR A 112 -11.45 6.06 -1.83
CA THR A 112 -12.04 5.75 -3.13
C THR A 112 -12.09 4.23 -3.30
N LEU A 113 -13.13 3.72 -3.95
CA LEU A 113 -13.19 2.31 -4.32
C LEU A 113 -12.29 2.09 -5.54
N ASP A 114 -11.32 1.19 -5.43
CA ASP A 114 -10.49 0.73 -6.54
C ASP A 114 -11.36 -0.12 -7.46
N THR A 115 -12.01 0.55 -8.41
CA THR A 115 -12.92 -0.11 -9.34
C THR A 115 -12.10 -0.74 -10.46
N ILE A 116 -11.62 -1.97 -10.23
CA ILE A 116 -11.39 -2.92 -11.31
C ILE A 116 -12.78 -3.40 -11.77
N GLY A 117 -13.35 -2.72 -12.76
CA GLY A 117 -14.27 -3.33 -13.73
C GLY A 117 -15.65 -3.81 -13.26
N MET A 118 -16.40 -3.06 -12.42
CA MET A 118 -17.84 -3.30 -12.25
C MET A 118 -18.67 -2.00 -12.39
N PRO A 119 -19.74 -2.00 -13.22
CA PRO A 119 -20.65 -0.87 -13.30
C PRO A 119 -21.54 -0.87 -12.05
N VAL A 120 -21.64 0.26 -11.35
CA VAL A 120 -22.69 0.48 -10.36
C VAL A 120 -24.01 0.70 -11.12
N GLY A 121 -24.57 -0.41 -11.60
CA GLY A 121 -25.98 -0.54 -11.89
C GLY A 121 -26.72 -0.53 -10.56
N ILE A 122 -27.48 0.53 -10.32
CA ILE A 122 -28.50 0.57 -9.28
C ILE A 122 -29.46 -0.60 -9.54
N PRO A 123 -29.72 -1.53 -8.59
CA PRO A 123 -30.89 -2.38 -8.68
C PRO A 123 -32.09 -1.52 -8.30
N LEU A 124 -32.66 -0.82 -9.29
CA LEU A 124 -33.96 -0.19 -9.17
C LEU A 124 -35.00 -1.11 -9.81
N GLY A 125 -35.93 -1.62 -9.02
CA GLY A 125 -37.25 -1.98 -9.53
C GLY A 125 -37.82 -3.31 -9.05
N ASP A 126 -38.53 -3.27 -7.93
CA ASP A 126 -39.88 -3.82 -7.93
C ASP A 126 -40.86 -2.71 -7.56
N ALA A 127 -41.49 -2.13 -8.58
CA ALA A 127 -42.80 -1.47 -8.53
C ALA A 127 -43.16 -0.93 -9.92
N GLY A 128 -44.30 -1.37 -10.45
CA GLY A 128 -45.14 -0.53 -11.31
C GLY A 128 -44.89 -0.63 -12.82
N LYS A 129 -45.68 -1.48 -13.48
CA LYS A 129 -45.96 -1.39 -14.91
C LYS A 129 -46.49 0.00 -15.27
N VAL A 130 -45.79 0.75 -16.13
CA VAL A 130 -46.44 1.72 -17.04
C VAL A 130 -45.75 1.66 -18.40
N ARG A 131 -46.51 1.23 -19.41
CA ARG A 131 -46.17 1.28 -20.84
C ARG A 131 -46.37 2.72 -21.34
N LEU A 132 -45.48 3.18 -22.22
CA LEU A 132 -45.60 4.22 -23.27
C LEU A 132 -44.15 4.69 -23.54
N GLY A 133 -43.59 4.85 -24.74
CA GLY A 133 -44.00 4.81 -26.14
C GLY A 133 -42.73 5.16 -26.95
N LYS A 134 -42.61 4.61 -28.15
CA LYS A 134 -41.44 4.63 -29.06
C LYS A 134 -41.11 6.02 -29.62
N ASN A 135 -39.82 6.35 -29.75
CA ASN A 135 -39.25 6.96 -30.97
C ASN A 135 -37.71 6.83 -31.04
N SER A 136 -37.26 6.49 -32.25
CA SER A 136 -35.90 6.23 -32.74
C SER A 136 -35.02 7.47 -32.94
N ILE A 137 -33.69 7.28 -33.00
CA ILE A 137 -32.82 7.57 -34.17
C ILE A 137 -31.35 7.34 -33.76
N GLY A 138 -30.62 6.56 -34.57
CA GLY A 138 -29.23 6.18 -34.32
C GLY A 138 -28.19 7.18 -34.83
N LYS A 139 -26.93 6.88 -34.56
CA LYS A 139 -25.79 7.21 -35.41
C LYS A 139 -24.57 6.36 -35.07
N ASP A 140 -23.86 6.07 -36.14
CA ASP A 140 -22.87 5.03 -36.37
C ASP A 140 -21.45 5.37 -35.89
N SER A 141 -20.65 4.30 -35.81
CA SER A 141 -19.21 4.18 -36.11
C SER A 141 -18.13 4.68 -35.13
N GLY A 142 -17.14 3.82 -34.90
CA GLY A 142 -15.75 4.22 -34.62
C GLY A 142 -14.99 3.38 -33.57
N SER A 143 -14.56 2.17 -33.91
CA SER A 143 -13.51 1.42 -33.22
C SER A 143 -12.10 1.88 -33.64
N ILE A 144 -11.11 1.53 -32.78
CA ILE A 144 -9.62 1.59 -32.85
C ILE A 144 -9.13 2.38 -31.62
N GLY A 145 -8.60 1.73 -30.57
CA GLY A 145 -7.22 1.21 -30.48
C GLY A 145 -6.31 2.39 -30.10
N GLU A 146 -5.70 2.48 -28.91
CA GLU A 146 -4.48 1.79 -28.48
C GLU A 146 -4.33 2.10 -26.96
N ASP A 147 -4.24 1.11 -26.08
CA ASP A 147 -2.99 0.56 -25.54
C ASP A 147 -2.13 1.60 -24.78
N ASP A 148 -2.20 1.58 -23.45
CA ASP A 148 -1.06 1.95 -22.59
C ASP A 148 -1.27 1.45 -21.14
N ASN A 149 -1.17 0.13 -21.01
CA ASN A 149 -0.98 -0.57 -19.74
C ASN A 149 0.46 -1.08 -19.68
N ASN A 150 1.48 -0.21 -19.69
CA ASN A 150 2.84 -0.66 -19.37
C ASN A 150 3.86 0.44 -19.01
N HIS A 151 3.70 1.10 -17.86
CA HIS A 151 4.77 1.96 -17.31
C HIS A 151 5.43 1.41 -16.04
N TYR A 152 5.51 0.08 -15.89
CA TYR A 152 6.27 -0.56 -14.81
C TYR A 152 7.36 -1.53 -15.28
N HIS A 153 7.81 -1.43 -16.54
CA HIS A 153 8.84 -2.31 -17.08
C HIS A 153 10.28 -1.76 -17.04
N ASN A 154 10.53 -0.67 -16.29
CA ASN A 154 11.88 -0.12 -16.13
C ASN A 154 12.22 0.36 -14.71
N SER A 155 11.50 -0.11 -13.69
CA SER A 155 11.84 0.22 -12.30
C SER A 155 13.06 -0.59 -11.84
N LYS A 156 14.06 0.07 -11.26
CA LYS A 156 15.27 -0.53 -10.67
C LYS A 156 14.93 -1.71 -9.74
N SER A 157 15.83 -2.69 -9.60
CA SER A 157 15.57 -3.94 -8.86
C SER A 157 15.21 -3.65 -7.40
N TYR A 158 15.87 -2.69 -6.76
CA TYR A 158 15.57 -2.28 -5.38
C TYR A 158 14.18 -1.65 -5.24
N ILE A 159 13.69 -0.89 -6.23
CA ILE A 159 12.34 -0.31 -6.22
C ILE A 159 11.32 -1.44 -6.31
N GLN A 160 11.47 -2.35 -7.26
CA GLN A 160 10.56 -3.49 -7.41
C GLN A 160 10.53 -4.35 -6.14
N LYS A 161 11.70 -4.60 -5.53
CA LYS A 161 11.83 -5.34 -4.28
C LYS A 161 11.17 -4.60 -3.12
N TYR A 162 11.36 -3.29 -3.02
CA TYR A 162 10.72 -2.46 -2.00
C TYR A 162 9.20 -2.49 -2.15
N LEU A 163 8.65 -2.21 -3.33
CA LEU A 163 7.20 -2.24 -3.58
C LEU A 163 6.57 -3.59 -3.23
N LYS A 164 7.25 -4.69 -3.56
CA LYS A 164 6.78 -6.05 -3.24
C LYS A 164 6.77 -6.33 -1.74
N ALA A 165 7.74 -5.81 -0.99
CA ALA A 165 7.84 -5.98 0.46
C ALA A 165 7.01 -4.95 1.24
N PHE A 166 6.68 -3.82 0.63
CA PHE A 166 6.02 -2.65 1.21
C PHE A 166 4.90 -2.12 0.30
N PRO A 167 3.73 -2.80 0.24
CA PRO A 167 2.67 -2.45 -0.71
C PRO A 167 2.03 -1.06 -0.48
N THR A 168 2.14 -0.51 0.73
CA THR A 168 1.57 0.81 1.10
C THR A 168 2.60 1.94 1.06
N CYS A 169 3.64 1.82 0.24
CA CYS A 169 4.70 2.82 0.18
C CYS A 169 4.23 4.15 -0.42
N SER A 170 4.74 5.27 0.09
CA SER A 170 4.53 6.59 -0.51
C SER A 170 5.55 6.86 -1.63
N SER A 171 5.18 7.65 -2.65
CA SER A 171 6.12 8.14 -3.69
C SER A 171 7.36 8.80 -3.08
N LEU A 172 7.23 9.46 -1.93
CA LEU A 172 8.34 10.07 -1.20
C LEU A 172 9.33 9.04 -0.63
N GLU A 173 8.85 7.83 -0.29
CA GLU A 173 9.72 6.75 0.19
C GLU A 173 10.55 6.15 -0.94
N ILE A 174 9.99 6.10 -2.14
CA ILE A 174 10.69 5.68 -3.35
C ILE A 174 11.76 6.72 -3.73
N GLU A 175 11.40 8.00 -3.72
CA GLU A 175 12.34 9.11 -3.96
C GLU A 175 13.53 9.08 -3.00
N ARG A 176 13.28 8.82 -1.71
CA ARG A 176 14.35 8.67 -0.70
C ARG A 176 15.30 7.51 -0.99
N LEU A 177 14.79 6.40 -1.52
CA LEU A 177 15.66 5.29 -1.93
C LEU A 177 16.46 5.62 -3.18
N SER A 178 15.89 6.37 -4.12
CA SER A 178 16.60 6.85 -5.31
C SER A 178 17.74 7.82 -4.97
N ASN A 179 17.61 8.64 -3.92
CA ASN A 179 18.69 9.52 -3.48
C ASN A 179 19.99 8.75 -3.12
N TYR A 180 19.88 7.52 -2.62
CA TYR A 180 21.06 6.68 -2.34
C TYR A 180 21.73 6.17 -3.61
N GLU A 181 20.96 5.93 -4.68
CA GLU A 181 21.52 5.64 -6.01
C GLU A 181 22.26 6.87 -6.55
N ASP A 182 21.69 8.08 -6.39
CA ASP A 182 22.32 9.34 -6.80
C ASP A 182 23.62 9.62 -6.01
N GLU A 183 23.70 9.14 -4.76
CA GLU A 183 24.93 9.15 -3.95
C GLU A 183 25.95 8.08 -4.36
N GLY A 184 25.65 7.28 -5.39
CA GLY A 184 26.53 6.31 -6.02
C GLY A 184 26.51 4.92 -5.39
N MET A 185 25.46 4.56 -4.65
CA MET A 185 25.27 3.22 -4.10
C MET A 185 24.70 2.27 -5.16
N GLU A 186 25.25 1.06 -5.28
CA GLU A 186 24.76 0.06 -6.23
C GLU A 186 23.35 -0.43 -5.86
N ASP A 187 22.52 -0.67 -6.89
CA ASP A 187 21.16 -1.24 -6.77
C ASP A 187 21.12 -2.48 -5.86
N GLU A 188 22.10 -3.37 -6.03
CA GLU A 188 22.19 -4.61 -5.25
C GLU A 188 22.47 -4.35 -3.76
N VAL A 189 23.22 -3.30 -3.41
CA VAL A 189 23.47 -2.91 -2.02
C VAL A 189 22.17 -2.41 -1.37
N ILE A 190 21.40 -1.59 -2.08
CA ILE A 190 20.10 -1.10 -1.60
C ILE A 190 19.12 -2.26 -1.41
N CYS A 191 19.11 -3.21 -2.36
CA CYS A 191 18.36 -4.46 -2.24
C CYS A 191 18.71 -5.25 -0.96
N ILE A 192 20.00 -5.34 -0.60
CA ILE A 192 20.44 -6.09 0.57
C ILE A 192 20.01 -5.40 1.88
N ALA A 193 20.00 -4.07 1.94
CA ALA A 193 19.48 -3.34 3.09
C ALA A 193 17.98 -3.62 3.32
N ILE A 194 17.21 -3.68 2.22
CA ILE A 194 15.79 -4.04 2.24
C ILE A 194 15.60 -5.47 2.77
N ASP A 195 16.38 -6.44 2.25
CA ASP A 195 16.31 -7.84 2.70
C ASP A 195 16.68 -7.98 4.19
N GLU A 196 17.65 -7.18 4.67
CA GLU A 196 18.05 -7.17 6.07
C GLU A 196 16.94 -6.61 6.97
N ALA A 197 16.25 -5.56 6.53
CA ALA A 197 15.06 -5.06 7.22
C ALA A 197 13.92 -6.09 7.28
N ILE A 198 13.67 -6.81 6.18
CA ILE A 198 12.67 -7.89 6.11
C ILE A 198 13.05 -9.04 7.05
N THR A 199 14.32 -9.46 7.06
CA THR A 199 14.82 -10.56 7.90
C THR A 199 14.71 -10.22 9.39
N ASN A 200 14.93 -8.96 9.75
CA ASN A 200 14.72 -8.46 11.11
C ASN A 200 13.23 -8.18 11.44
N ASN A 201 12.31 -8.47 10.51
CA ASN A 201 10.88 -8.17 10.60
C ASN A 201 10.58 -6.68 10.90
N VAL A 202 11.49 -5.77 10.52
CA VAL A 202 11.33 -4.33 10.67
C VAL A 202 10.95 -3.73 9.34
N ARG A 203 9.64 -3.63 9.10
CA ARG A 203 9.10 -3.03 7.88
C ARG A 203 8.92 -1.51 8.01
N LYS A 204 10.03 -0.77 8.14
CA LYS A 204 10.03 0.70 8.19
C LYS A 204 11.17 1.27 7.36
N LEU A 205 10.88 2.25 6.47
CA LEU A 205 11.91 2.93 5.68
C LEU A 205 13.03 3.49 6.55
N LYS A 206 12.72 4.08 7.71
CA LYS A 206 13.71 4.62 8.65
C LYS A 206 14.77 3.59 9.10
N TYR A 207 14.40 2.31 9.17
CA TYR A 207 15.34 1.25 9.52
C TYR A 207 16.27 0.93 8.35
N ILE A 208 15.71 0.91 7.13
CA ILE A 208 16.47 0.75 5.89
C ILE A 208 17.42 1.95 5.71
N GLU A 209 16.94 3.18 5.87
CA GLU A 209 17.77 4.41 5.86
C GLU A 209 18.88 4.34 6.91
N ALA A 210 18.61 3.81 8.11
CA ALA A 210 19.65 3.66 9.14
C ALA A 210 20.76 2.67 8.72
N ILE A 211 20.39 1.57 8.06
CA ILE A 211 21.35 0.60 7.49
C ILE A 211 22.15 1.27 6.37
N LEU A 212 21.47 1.90 5.42
CA LEU A 212 22.09 2.56 4.26
C LEU A 212 23.02 3.70 4.68
N ASN A 213 22.59 4.55 5.60
CA ASN A 213 23.42 5.63 6.16
C ASN A 213 24.63 5.08 6.92
N ASN A 214 24.49 3.94 7.61
CA ASN A 214 25.63 3.29 8.24
C ASN A 214 26.65 2.80 7.20
N TRP A 215 26.19 2.16 6.12
CA TRP A 215 27.07 1.66 5.06
C TRP A 215 27.72 2.81 4.29
N LEU A 216 26.95 3.84 3.94
CA LEU A 216 27.45 5.04 3.28
C LEU A 216 28.49 5.78 4.14
N GLY A 217 28.25 5.89 5.46
CA GLY A 217 29.21 6.48 6.40
C GLY A 217 30.53 5.71 6.51
N ASN A 218 30.53 4.42 6.15
CA ASN A 218 31.74 3.59 6.02
C ASN A 218 32.27 3.53 4.57
N ASN A 219 31.73 4.36 3.67
CA ASN A 219 32.03 4.40 2.24
C ASN A 219 31.80 3.06 1.52
N ILE A 220 30.80 2.31 1.96
CA ILE A 220 30.38 1.04 1.37
C ILE A 220 29.28 1.34 0.36
N LYS A 221 29.61 1.22 -0.92
CA LYS A 221 28.70 1.50 -2.03
C LYS A 221 28.51 0.32 -2.98
N THR A 222 29.39 -0.68 -2.91
CA THR A 222 29.37 -1.87 -3.78
C THR A 222 29.17 -3.15 -3.00
N VAL A 223 28.66 -4.19 -3.67
CA VAL A 223 28.44 -5.51 -3.03
C VAL A 223 29.76 -6.09 -2.50
N ILE A 224 30.86 -5.92 -3.22
CA ILE A 224 32.19 -6.39 -2.81
C ILE A 224 32.63 -5.75 -1.48
N GLN A 225 32.42 -4.43 -1.34
CA GLN A 225 32.72 -3.71 -0.11
C GLN A 225 31.82 -4.15 1.05
N LEU A 226 30.53 -4.39 0.76
CA LEU A 226 29.56 -4.82 1.76
C LEU A 226 29.89 -6.22 2.29
N ASP A 227 30.27 -7.15 1.42
CA ASP A 227 30.68 -8.49 1.81
C ASP A 227 31.93 -8.46 2.69
N ALA A 228 32.93 -7.65 2.32
CA ALA A 228 34.13 -7.46 3.12
C ALA A 228 33.80 -6.87 4.51
N TYR A 229 32.89 -5.88 4.56
CA TYR A 229 32.43 -5.27 5.81
C TYR A 229 31.69 -6.27 6.71
N LYS A 230 30.80 -7.09 6.15
CA LYS A 230 30.04 -8.10 6.91
C LYS A 230 30.94 -9.23 7.42
N GLN A 231 31.97 -9.63 6.66
CA GLN A 231 32.96 -10.62 7.10
C GLN A 231 33.81 -10.12 8.28
N GLN A 232 34.10 -8.81 8.35
CA GLN A 232 34.83 -8.21 9.46
C GLN A 232 33.98 -8.03 10.73
N ARG A 233 32.66 -7.80 10.58
CA ARG A 233 31.72 -7.69 11.73
C ARG A 233 31.33 -9.03 12.34
N ASN A 234 31.16 -10.08 11.52
CA ASN A 234 30.79 -11.41 11.98
C ASN A 234 32.03 -12.28 12.12
N GLY A 235 32.72 -12.22 13.26
CA GLY A 235 33.74 -13.20 13.63
C GLY A 235 33.15 -14.62 13.82
N GLY A 236 32.76 -15.30 12.73
CA GLY A 236 32.51 -16.75 12.72
C GLY A 236 31.07 -17.26 12.56
N ALA A 237 30.17 -16.58 11.85
CA ALA A 237 28.86 -17.16 11.49
C ALA A 237 28.56 -17.00 9.99
N ASN A 238 28.50 -18.13 9.29
CA ASN A 238 28.18 -18.26 7.86
C ASN A 238 26.84 -17.56 7.53
N PHE A 239 26.90 -16.49 6.75
CA PHE A 239 25.74 -16.02 5.99
C PHE A 239 25.67 -16.79 4.68
N GLY A 240 24.50 -17.38 4.41
CA GLY A 240 24.24 -18.15 3.19
C GLY A 240 24.49 -17.30 1.95
N LYS A 241 25.26 -17.85 1.01
CA LYS A 241 25.54 -17.21 -0.28
C LYS A 241 24.23 -16.93 -1.01
N TYR A 242 23.97 -15.66 -1.32
CA TYR A 242 22.87 -15.28 -2.21
C TYR A 242 23.27 -15.62 -3.64
N THR A 243 22.54 -16.54 -4.29
CA THR A 243 22.73 -16.89 -5.71
C THR A 243 21.47 -16.52 -6.48
N LYS A 244 21.63 -15.69 -7.51
CA LYS A 244 20.57 -15.24 -8.43
C LYS A 244 19.94 -16.46 -9.11
N GLY A 245 18.62 -16.63 -9.00
CA GLY A 245 17.92 -17.85 -9.43
C GLY A 245 17.86 -18.03 -10.94
N GLN A 246 18.26 -19.22 -11.41
CA GLN A 246 17.62 -19.97 -12.49
C GLN A 246 17.59 -21.46 -12.14
N VAL A 247 16.47 -22.11 -12.41
CA VAL A 247 16.24 -23.55 -12.27
C VAL A 247 16.68 -24.24 -13.56
N THR A 248 17.69 -25.12 -13.49
CA THR A 248 17.65 -26.53 -13.90
C THR A 248 19.06 -27.13 -14.13
N SER A 249 19.12 -28.43 -13.83
CA SER A 249 20.11 -29.45 -14.21
C SER A 249 21.34 -29.62 -13.32
N ASN A 250 21.44 -30.86 -12.84
CA ASN A 250 22.50 -31.42 -12.02
C ASN A 250 23.88 -31.22 -12.63
N THR A 251 24.84 -30.78 -11.82
CA THR A 251 26.18 -31.37 -11.80
C THR A 251 26.83 -31.08 -10.45
N GLU A 252 27.00 -32.13 -9.65
CA GLU A 252 27.98 -32.12 -8.56
C GLU A 252 29.37 -31.95 -9.18
N SER A 253 30.12 -30.94 -8.77
CA SER A 253 31.58 -30.93 -8.95
C SER A 253 32.27 -30.03 -7.93
N ASN A 254 33.06 -30.70 -7.08
CA ASN A 254 34.04 -30.26 -6.09
C ASN A 254 34.41 -28.77 -6.05
N LYS A 255 34.17 -28.13 -4.89
CA LYS A 255 34.85 -26.89 -4.48
C LYS A 255 36.21 -27.22 -3.83
N PRO A 256 37.29 -26.50 -4.17
CA PRO A 256 38.61 -26.71 -3.57
C PRO A 256 38.59 -26.33 -2.09
N THR A 257 39.25 -27.16 -1.28
CA THR A 257 39.35 -27.00 0.17
C THR A 257 40.43 -25.99 0.55
N ALA A 258 40.42 -25.52 1.79
CA ALA A 258 41.40 -24.56 2.30
C ALA A 258 42.86 -25.07 2.21
N GLU A 259 43.05 -26.39 2.14
CA GLU A 259 44.37 -27.00 1.89
C GLU A 259 44.82 -26.84 0.43
N ASP A 260 43.90 -26.88 -0.53
CA ASP A 260 44.20 -26.69 -1.96
C ASP A 260 44.68 -25.24 -2.23
N PHE A 261 44.08 -24.27 -1.56
CA PHE A 261 44.53 -22.86 -1.61
C PHE A 261 45.87 -22.64 -0.91
N ARG A 262 46.14 -23.32 0.21
CA ARG A 262 47.46 -23.25 0.87
C ARG A 262 48.57 -23.83 0.00
N ARG A 263 48.32 -24.94 -0.69
CA ARG A 263 49.28 -25.52 -1.65
C ARG A 263 49.52 -24.60 -2.85
N PHE A 264 48.48 -23.95 -3.37
CA PHE A 264 48.62 -22.98 -4.45
C PHE A 264 49.49 -21.78 -4.05
N VAL A 265 49.25 -21.19 -2.88
CA VAL A 265 50.04 -20.04 -2.38
C VAL A 265 51.50 -20.44 -2.10
N GLN A 266 51.75 -21.65 -1.60
CA GLN A 266 53.11 -22.16 -1.40
C GLN A 266 53.84 -22.41 -2.74
N SER A 267 53.12 -22.85 -3.79
CA SER A 267 53.71 -23.05 -5.12
C SER A 267 54.16 -21.75 -5.80
N GLN A 268 53.55 -20.61 -5.44
CA GLN A 268 53.92 -19.29 -5.98
C GLN A 268 55.10 -18.65 -5.22
N GLN A 269 55.51 -19.19 -4.07
CA GLN A 269 56.64 -18.67 -3.28
C GLN A 269 57.95 -19.45 -3.49
N GLN A 270 57.95 -20.55 -4.25
CA GLN A 270 59.16 -21.31 -4.60
C GLN A 270 59.66 -21.07 -6.05
N GLY A 271 59.11 -20.07 -6.75
CA GLY A 271 59.61 -19.62 -8.04
C GLY A 271 60.41 -18.32 -7.92
N LYS A 272 61.65 -18.41 -7.43
CA LYS A 272 62.74 -17.48 -7.75
C LYS A 272 63.86 -18.29 -8.39
#